data_AF-A0A7S0E2E1-F1
#
_entry.id   AF-A0A7S0E2E1-F1
#
_cell.length_a   1.000
_cell.length_b   1.000
_cell.length_c   1.000
_cell.angle_alpha   90.00
_cell.angle_beta   90.00
_cell.angle_gamma   90.00
#
_symmetry.space_group_name_H-M   'P 1'
#
loop_
_entity.id
_entity.type
_entity.pdbx_description
1 polymer ?
#
loop_
_entity_poly.entity_id
_entity_poly.type
_entity_poly.pdbx_seq_one_letter_code
_entity_poly.pdbx_strand_id
1 'polypeptide(L)'
;MEEWLKRGGKAVVKVFRGEGYDECLNEMRARFNEVKVRKPEASRGRSTEIFLVGVGFKGAVDVQMGQERAEEEEEDRTVLVAEEKPKTKKKKKLDDLMDGMYGDM
;
A
#
# COMPACT_ATOMS: atom_id res chain seq x y z
N MET A 1 -9.49 11.50 13.24
CA MET A 1 -10.74 11.99 12.59
C MET A 1 -11.92 11.06 12.86
N GLU A 2 -11.70 9.75 12.98
CA GLU A 2 -12.74 8.72 12.81
C GLU A 2 -13.83 8.72 13.88
N GLU A 3 -13.50 9.12 15.12
CA GLU A 3 -14.46 9.29 16.22
C GLU A 3 -15.49 10.40 15.95
N TRP A 4 -15.10 11.43 15.18
CA TRP A 4 -15.83 12.69 15.05
C TRP A 4 -16.49 12.89 13.68
N LEU A 5 -16.08 12.13 12.66
CA LEU A 5 -16.53 12.28 11.29
C LEU A 5 -17.18 10.99 10.76
N LYS A 6 -18.51 11.02 10.58
CA LYS A 6 -19.27 9.91 10.00
C LYS A 6 -18.82 9.61 8.56
N ARG A 7 -18.95 8.35 8.13
CA ARG A 7 -18.73 7.93 6.73
C ARG A 7 -19.59 8.78 5.78
N GLY A 8 -19.04 9.14 4.61
CA GLY A 8 -19.63 10.11 3.69
C GLY A 8 -19.48 11.59 4.10
N GLY A 9 -18.96 11.86 5.30
CA GLY A 9 -18.78 13.20 5.85
C GLY A 9 -17.83 14.10 5.06
N LYS A 10 -17.79 15.37 5.44
CA LYS A 10 -16.94 16.41 4.85
C LYS A 10 -16.07 17.04 5.93
N ALA A 11 -14.83 17.36 5.61
CA ALA A 11 -13.90 18.07 6.50
C ALA A 11 -13.27 19.26 5.79
N VAL A 12 -12.91 20.28 6.56
CA VAL A 12 -12.17 21.46 6.07
C VAL A 12 -10.96 21.64 6.97
N VAL A 13 -9.77 21.53 6.41
CA VAL A 13 -8.50 21.66 7.13
C VAL A 13 -7.78 22.91 6.64
N LYS A 14 -7.41 23.79 7.57
CA LYS A 14 -6.55 24.95 7.32
C LYS A 14 -5.09 24.52 7.39
N VAL A 15 -4.34 24.71 6.31
CA VAL A 15 -2.91 24.40 6.22
C VAL A 15 -2.13 25.64 5.76
N PHE A 16 -0.85 25.73 6.12
CA PHE A 16 0.05 26.71 5.53
C PHE A 16 0.91 26.01 4.47
N ARG A 17 1.17 26.68 3.33
CA ARG A 17 2.10 26.14 2.34
C ARG A 17 3.53 26.19 2.88
N GLY A 18 4.16 25.03 2.94
CA GLY A 18 5.47 24.78 3.54
C GLY A 18 5.72 23.27 3.65
N GLU A 19 6.61 22.88 4.54
CA GLU A 19 6.88 21.48 4.89
C GLU A 19 5.60 20.76 5.38
N GLY A 20 5.47 19.45 5.12
CA GLY A 20 4.29 18.64 5.46
C GLY A 20 3.01 18.92 4.65
N TYR A 21 2.98 19.94 3.79
CA TYR A 21 1.77 20.27 2.99
C TYR A 21 1.33 19.12 2.07
N ASP A 22 2.27 18.55 1.29
CA ASP A 22 1.96 17.50 0.32
C ASP A 22 1.67 16.15 1.01
N GLU A 23 2.27 15.89 2.16
CA GLU A 23 1.97 14.74 3.02
C GLU A 23 0.53 14.82 3.53
N CYS A 24 0.13 15.95 4.11
CA CYS A 24 -1.24 16.20 4.54
C CYS A 24 -2.25 16.11 3.39
N LEU A 25 -1.91 16.64 2.21
CA LEU A 25 -2.73 16.53 1.00
C LEU A 25 -2.91 15.07 0.54
N ASN A 26 -1.86 14.26 0.59
CA ASN A 26 -1.89 12.86 0.22
C ASN A 26 -2.64 12.00 1.26
N GLU A 27 -2.46 12.29 2.55
CA GLU A 27 -3.22 11.67 3.65
C GLU A 27 -4.73 11.95 3.53
N MET A 28 -5.11 13.19 3.19
CA MET A 28 -6.50 13.52 2.89
C MET A 28 -7.02 12.81 1.63
N ARG A 29 -6.22 12.67 0.56
CA ARG A 29 -6.59 11.91 -0.64
C ARG A 29 -6.81 10.43 -0.33
N ALA A 30 -6.01 9.85 0.57
CA ALA A 30 -6.21 8.49 1.06
C ALA A 30 -7.56 8.36 1.79
N ARG A 31 -7.91 9.29 2.69
CA ARG A 31 -9.11 9.20 3.55
C ARG A 31 -10.43 9.73 2.96
N PHE A 32 -10.41 10.56 1.92
CA PHE A 32 -11.60 11.15 1.29
C PHE A 32 -11.76 10.71 -0.18
N ASN A 33 -13.00 10.73 -0.69
CA ASN A 33 -13.29 10.43 -2.09
C ASN A 33 -12.87 11.58 -3.02
N GLU A 34 -12.93 12.81 -2.54
CA GLU A 34 -12.49 14.02 -3.25
C GLU A 34 -11.80 14.97 -2.26
N VAL A 35 -10.72 15.64 -2.70
CA VAL A 35 -10.05 16.70 -1.93
C VAL A 35 -9.85 17.93 -2.80
N LYS A 36 -10.43 19.06 -2.37
CA LYS A 36 -10.36 20.35 -3.08
C LYS A 36 -9.41 21.30 -2.35
N VAL A 37 -8.37 21.76 -3.06
CA VAL A 37 -7.45 22.79 -2.58
C VAL A 37 -8.05 24.17 -2.86
N ARG A 38 -8.11 25.07 -1.87
CA ARG A 38 -8.74 26.41 -2.00
C ARG A 38 -7.95 27.50 -1.30
N LYS A 39 -7.80 28.63 -1.99
CA LYS A 39 -7.32 29.92 -1.45
C LYS A 39 -8.53 30.86 -1.36
N PRO A 40 -9.13 31.10 -0.18
CA PRO A 40 -10.27 32.01 -0.07
C PRO A 40 -9.80 33.47 -0.12
N GLU A 41 -10.63 34.36 -0.66
CA GLU A 41 -10.34 35.81 -0.77
C GLU A 41 -10.21 36.49 0.60
N ALA A 42 -10.84 35.93 1.64
CA ALA A 42 -10.64 36.34 3.03
C ALA A 42 -9.24 36.02 3.59
N SER A 43 -8.41 35.23 2.89
CA SER A 43 -7.02 35.01 3.25
C SER A 43 -6.16 36.21 2.85
N ARG A 44 -5.47 36.83 3.82
CA ARG A 44 -4.58 37.98 3.58
C ARG A 44 -3.59 37.66 2.45
N GLY A 45 -3.42 38.56 1.48
CA GLY A 45 -2.61 38.29 0.27
C GLY A 45 -1.14 37.92 0.47
N ARG A 46 -0.55 38.22 1.64
CA ARG A 46 0.81 37.76 2.03
C ARG A 46 0.85 36.48 2.88
N SER A 47 -0.29 35.85 3.16
CA SER A 47 -0.36 34.56 3.87
C SER A 47 -0.12 33.40 2.91
N THR A 48 0.62 32.37 3.33
CA THR A 48 0.73 31.08 2.60
C THR A 48 -0.44 30.11 2.89
N GLU A 49 -1.41 30.53 3.69
CA GLU A 49 -2.58 29.75 4.09
C GLU A 49 -3.43 29.24 2.92
N ILE A 50 -3.82 27.98 2.97
CA ILE A 50 -4.66 27.25 2.01
C ILE A 50 -5.64 26.37 2.81
N PHE A 51 -6.81 26.10 2.26
CA PHE A 51 -7.79 25.18 2.82
C PHE A 51 -7.88 23.91 1.97
N LEU A 52 -7.80 22.75 2.63
CA LEU A 52 -8.07 21.45 2.04
C LEU A 52 -9.49 21.03 2.44
N VAL A 53 -10.36 20.86 1.45
CA VAL A 53 -11.77 20.46 1.64
C VAL A 53 -11.92 19.01 1.22
N GLY A 54 -11.96 18.10 2.19
CA GLY A 54 -12.23 16.68 1.98
C GLY A 54 -13.72 16.41 1.90
N VAL A 55 -14.16 15.65 0.89
CA VAL A 55 -15.56 15.29 0.65
C VAL A 55 -15.70 13.78 0.49
N GLY A 56 -16.68 13.19 1.18
CA GLY A 56 -16.91 11.76 1.17
C GLY A 56 -15.83 11.02 1.97
N PHE A 57 -15.81 11.24 3.29
CA PHE A 57 -14.93 10.51 4.19
C PHE A 57 -15.19 8.99 4.10
N LYS A 58 -14.15 8.19 3.83
CA LYS A 58 -14.30 6.75 3.59
C LYS A 58 -14.67 5.96 4.86
N GLY A 59 -14.38 6.53 6.03
CA GLY A 59 -14.49 5.92 7.35
C GLY A 59 -13.11 5.61 7.92
N ALA A 60 -13.08 5.04 9.13
CA ALA A 60 -11.96 4.20 9.51
C ALA A 60 -11.91 3.06 8.50
N VAL A 61 -10.78 2.91 7.84
CA VAL A 61 -10.40 1.65 7.19
C VAL A 61 -9.59 0.91 8.25
N ASP A 62 -9.86 -0.36 8.50
CA ASP A 62 -9.06 -1.16 9.42
C ASP A 62 -7.63 -1.26 8.86
N VAL A 63 -6.74 -0.38 9.34
CA VAL A 63 -5.34 -0.37 8.97
C VAL A 63 -4.70 -1.60 9.60
N GLN A 64 -4.58 -2.66 8.80
CA GLN A 64 -3.73 -3.79 9.14
C GLN A 64 -2.30 -3.26 9.26
N MET A 65 -1.85 -3.04 10.51
CA MET A 65 -0.50 -2.63 10.85
C MET A 65 0.45 -3.79 10.56
N GLY A 66 0.86 -3.89 9.29
CA GLY A 66 1.67 -4.96 8.76
C GLY A 66 2.72 -4.45 7.80
N GLN A 67 3.86 -4.00 8.35
CA GLN A 67 5.18 -4.52 8.01
C GLN A 67 6.18 -4.05 9.06
N GLU A 68 6.96 -4.97 9.62
CA GLU A 68 7.93 -4.65 10.67
C GLU A 68 9.14 -3.86 10.16
N ARG A 69 9.73 -3.08 11.06
CA ARG A 69 11.02 -2.43 10.86
C ARG A 69 12.12 -3.43 11.26
N ALA A 70 12.58 -4.22 10.28
CA ALA A 70 13.68 -5.16 10.48
C ALA A 70 15.03 -4.43 10.49
N GLU A 71 15.67 -4.42 11.65
CA GLU A 71 17.06 -4.04 11.91
C GLU A 71 17.70 -5.20 12.73
N GLU A 72 19.03 -5.35 12.70
CA GLU A 72 19.84 -6.45 13.30
C GLU A 72 19.74 -7.86 12.64
N GLU A 73 20.82 -8.65 12.52
CA GLU A 73 22.22 -8.29 12.22
C GLU A 73 23.01 -9.48 11.58
N GLU A 74 24.32 -9.31 11.34
CA GLU A 74 25.21 -10.24 10.61
C GLU A 74 25.88 -11.27 11.55
N GLU A 75 25.31 -12.48 11.74
CA GLU A 75 26.08 -13.61 12.30
C GLU A 75 25.52 -15.01 11.93
N ASP A 76 26.12 -15.67 10.93
CA ASP A 76 27.02 -16.82 11.15
C ASP A 76 27.72 -17.20 9.83
N ARG A 77 28.95 -17.73 9.90
CA ARG A 77 29.80 -18.00 8.73
C ARG A 77 29.64 -19.40 8.17
N THR A 78 29.62 -19.46 6.84
CA THR A 78 29.60 -20.69 6.04
C THR A 78 30.78 -21.63 6.37
N VAL A 79 30.54 -22.70 7.13
CA VAL A 79 31.48 -23.81 7.31
C VAL A 79 30.74 -25.17 7.29
N LEU A 80 30.90 -25.91 6.18
CA LEU A 80 31.05 -27.37 6.01
C LEU A 80 30.30 -28.32 7.00
N VAL A 81 29.64 -29.42 6.60
CA VAL A 81 30.17 -30.57 5.81
C VAL A 81 29.03 -31.42 5.19
N ALA A 82 29.33 -32.04 4.04
CA ALA A 82 28.75 -33.20 3.33
C ALA A 82 27.35 -33.82 3.63
N GLU A 83 26.68 -34.10 2.50
CA GLU A 83 25.74 -35.17 2.12
C GLU A 83 25.37 -36.33 3.07
N GLU A 84 24.09 -36.73 3.02
CA GLU A 84 23.66 -38.04 2.48
C GLU A 84 22.23 -37.98 1.86
N LYS A 85 21.97 -38.83 0.85
CA LYS A 85 20.62 -39.17 0.31
C LYS A 85 20.63 -40.67 -0.01
N PRO A 86 19.62 -41.48 0.38
CA PRO A 86 18.64 -42.00 -0.61
C PRO A 86 17.27 -42.41 0.06
N LYS A 87 16.26 -43.14 -0.47
CA LYS A 87 15.99 -43.93 -1.72
C LYS A 87 14.53 -43.72 -2.21
N THR A 88 14.35 -43.33 -3.48
CA THR A 88 13.27 -43.70 -4.46
C THR A 88 11.84 -44.08 -4.02
N LYS A 89 10.82 -43.59 -4.77
CA LYS A 89 9.80 -44.44 -5.44
C LYS A 89 9.40 -43.85 -6.81
N LYS A 90 9.22 -44.70 -7.84
CA LYS A 90 8.84 -44.30 -9.21
C LYS A 90 7.32 -44.12 -9.36
N LYS A 91 6.90 -43.23 -10.26
CA LYS A 91 5.63 -43.34 -11.02
C LYS A 91 5.90 -43.09 -12.51
N LYS A 92 4.93 -43.45 -13.37
CA LYS A 92 5.15 -43.66 -14.81
C LYS A 92 5.29 -42.36 -15.64
N LYS A 93 5.77 -42.55 -16.87
CA LYS A 93 5.90 -41.58 -17.97
C LYS A 93 4.63 -40.73 -18.19
N LEU A 94 4.84 -39.54 -18.75
CA LEU A 94 3.80 -38.65 -19.30
C LEU A 94 3.75 -38.72 -20.84
N ASP A 95 4.79 -39.33 -21.41
CA ASP A 95 5.19 -39.39 -22.81
C ASP A 95 4.09 -40.00 -23.70
N ASP A 96 3.36 -40.98 -23.18
CA ASP A 96 2.38 -41.79 -23.91
C ASP A 96 1.03 -41.04 -24.16
N LEU A 97 0.95 -39.73 -23.90
CA LEU A 97 -0.29 -38.92 -23.99
C LEU A 97 -0.35 -37.92 -25.16
N MET A 98 0.70 -37.82 -26.01
CA MET A 98 0.74 -36.82 -27.09
C MET A 98 0.70 -37.39 -28.52
N ASP A 99 1.03 -38.67 -28.74
CA ASP A 99 0.97 -39.30 -30.07
C ASP A 99 -0.47 -39.52 -30.60
N GLY A 100 -1.49 -39.33 -29.76
CA GLY A 100 -2.90 -39.54 -30.12
C GLY A 100 -3.61 -38.37 -30.81
N MET A 101 -2.92 -37.25 -31.10
CA MET A 101 -3.57 -36.01 -31.59
C MET A 101 -2.98 -35.41 -32.89
N TYR A 102 -1.90 -35.95 -33.43
CA TYR A 102 -1.29 -35.50 -34.70
C TYR A 102 -0.75 -36.71 -35.50
N GLY A 103 -1.66 -37.52 -36.04
CA GLY A 103 -1.34 -38.79 -36.70
C GLY A 103 -1.88 -38.98 -38.13
N ASP A 104 -2.57 -37.99 -38.71
CA ASP A 104 -3.13 -38.02 -40.08
C ASP A 104 -2.61 -36.84 -40.91
N MET A 105 -1.47 -37.01 -41.60
CA MET A 105 -1.03 -36.26 -42.79
C MET A 105 0.13 -36.98 -43.50
#